data_AF-Q2FSK7-F1
#
_entry.id   AF-Q2FSK7-F1
#
_cell.length_a   1.000
_cell.length_b   1.000
_cell.length_c   1.000
_cell.angle_alpha   90.00
_cell.angle_beta   90.00
_cell.angle_gamma   90.00
#
_symmetry.space_group_name_H-M   'P 1'
#
loop_
_entity.id
_entity.type
_entity.pdbx_description
1 polymer ?
#
loop_
_entity_poly.entity_id
_entity_poly.type
_entity_poly.pdbx_seq_one_letter_code
_entity_poly.pdbx_strand_id
1 'polypeptide(L)'
;MTCILIMEEIIELGFNRLVEVINLHDSSIDAYSEEIRTLDAELLGKMAAQVTGVIAKTGIELLEKGKKDNHGEIYDPRHYPKKMIILGKSADPMPYRPDNMSRAVQDQFCLLGEDGKFYEIMYSADDLIIDSYLAEITPRQVIDLYGYEAMFMLYKAMQQYMYNQEELLSALETTLNFIRS
;
A
#
# COMPACT_ATOMS: atom_id res chain seq x y z
N MET A 1 26.23 2.89 13.94
CA MET A 1 26.13 1.50 14.44
C MET A 1 24.87 1.16 15.25
N THR A 2 24.68 1.55 16.52
CA THR A 2 23.63 0.89 17.35
C THR A 2 22.17 1.15 16.94
N CYS A 3 21.79 2.37 16.52
CA CYS A 3 20.37 2.68 16.26
C CYS A 3 19.80 2.12 14.94
N ILE A 4 20.64 1.88 13.93
CA ILE A 4 20.20 1.35 12.62
C ILE A 4 19.98 -0.16 12.73
N LEU A 5 20.92 -0.86 13.39
CA LEU A 5 20.80 -2.29 13.70
C LEU A 5 19.57 -2.58 14.58
N ILE A 6 19.27 -1.70 15.56
CA ILE A 6 18.05 -1.81 16.38
C ILE A 6 16.79 -1.64 15.53
N MET A 7 16.80 -0.75 14.53
CA MET A 7 15.65 -0.53 13.65
C MET A 7 15.42 -1.72 12.73
N GLU A 8 16.48 -2.27 12.12
CA GLU A 8 16.41 -3.49 11.30
C GLU A 8 15.95 -4.70 12.13
N GLU A 9 16.48 -4.89 13.34
CA GLU A 9 16.03 -5.95 14.25
C GLU A 9 14.55 -5.81 14.60
N ILE A 10 14.05 -4.61 14.92
CA ILE A 10 12.64 -4.38 15.25
C ILE A 10 11.73 -4.69 14.05
N ILE A 11 12.18 -4.31 12.84
CA ILE A 11 11.46 -4.53 11.59
C ILE A 11 11.42 -6.03 11.26
N GLU A 12 12.53 -6.75 11.38
CA GLU A 12 12.59 -8.21 11.19
C GLU A 12 11.79 -8.99 12.25
N LEU A 13 11.81 -8.54 13.51
CA LEU A 13 11.03 -9.18 14.57
C LEU A 13 9.52 -9.00 14.32
N GLY A 14 9.13 -7.79 13.89
CA GLY A 14 7.77 -7.50 13.45
C GLY A 14 7.36 -8.35 12.25
N PHE A 15 8.25 -8.52 11.27
CA PHE A 15 8.04 -9.36 10.10
C PHE A 15 7.83 -10.82 10.46
N ASN A 16 8.73 -11.41 11.25
CA ASN A 16 8.63 -12.80 11.68
C ASN A 16 7.34 -13.03 12.47
N ARG A 17 6.93 -12.06 13.28
CA ARG A 17 5.66 -12.13 13.99
C ARG A 17 4.46 -12.10 13.05
N LEU A 18 4.50 -11.26 12.02
CA LEU A 18 3.46 -11.15 11.00
C LEU A 18 3.35 -12.43 10.17
N VAL A 19 4.49 -13.03 9.81
CA VAL A 19 4.55 -14.30 9.08
C VAL A 19 4.06 -15.45 9.96
N GLU A 20 4.41 -15.49 11.24
CA GLU A 20 3.86 -16.45 12.21
C GLU A 20 2.34 -16.31 12.32
N VAL A 21 1.85 -15.08 12.44
CA VAL A 21 0.42 -14.74 12.43
C VAL A 21 -0.18 -15.31 11.14
N ILE A 22 0.20 -14.85 9.96
CA ILE A 22 -0.35 -15.32 8.67
C ILE A 22 -0.34 -16.88 8.57
N ASN A 23 0.76 -17.54 8.95
CA ASN A 23 0.88 -19.01 8.86
C ASN A 23 0.05 -19.78 9.90
N LEU A 24 -0.22 -19.19 11.08
CA LEU A 24 -1.12 -19.78 12.08
C LEU A 24 -2.61 -19.64 11.69
N HIS A 25 -2.95 -18.74 10.77
CA HIS A 25 -4.31 -18.24 10.55
C HIS A 25 -5.17 -18.97 9.51
N ASP A 26 -4.66 -20.01 8.84
CA ASP A 26 -5.44 -20.78 7.86
C ASP A 26 -6.56 -21.66 8.49
N SER A 27 -6.69 -21.67 9.83
CA SER A 27 -7.62 -22.58 10.55
C SER A 27 -8.54 -21.93 11.60
N SER A 28 -8.47 -20.62 11.86
CA SER A 28 -9.27 -19.98 12.92
C SER A 28 -9.53 -18.49 12.69
N ILE A 29 -10.29 -18.17 11.64
CA ILE A 29 -10.68 -16.80 11.27
C ILE A 29 -11.56 -16.10 12.33
N ASP A 30 -12.23 -16.83 13.23
CA ASP A 30 -13.28 -16.30 14.11
C ASP A 30 -12.83 -15.81 15.51
N ALA A 31 -11.53 -15.85 15.86
CA ALA A 31 -11.08 -15.60 17.23
C ALA A 31 -9.98 -14.53 17.41
N TYR A 32 -9.92 -13.52 16.54
CA TYR A 32 -9.06 -12.35 16.79
C TYR A 32 -9.79 -11.32 17.62
N SER A 33 -9.23 -10.94 18.78
CA SER A 33 -9.80 -9.88 19.59
C SER A 33 -9.78 -8.57 18.78
N GLU A 34 -10.88 -7.83 18.85
CA GLU A 34 -11.03 -6.50 18.25
C GLU A 34 -9.88 -5.53 18.63
N GLU A 35 -9.28 -5.76 19.80
CA GLU A 35 -8.11 -5.06 20.30
C GLU A 35 -6.87 -5.28 19.44
N ILE A 36 -6.59 -6.52 19.01
CA ILE A 36 -5.43 -6.82 18.14
C ILE A 36 -5.58 -6.12 16.80
N ARG A 37 -6.76 -6.22 16.17
CA ARG A 37 -7.02 -5.55 14.88
C ARG A 37 -6.91 -4.03 14.98
N THR A 38 -7.26 -3.46 16.14
CA THR A 38 -7.10 -2.02 16.39
C THR A 38 -5.62 -1.64 16.48
N LEU A 39 -4.81 -2.39 17.24
CA LEU A 39 -3.38 -2.18 17.35
C LEU A 39 -2.66 -2.34 16.00
N ASP A 40 -3.08 -3.32 15.21
CA ASP A 40 -2.52 -3.56 13.88
C ASP A 40 -2.91 -2.45 12.90
N ALA A 41 -4.13 -1.92 12.99
CA ALA A 41 -4.55 -0.76 12.20
C ALA A 41 -3.74 0.49 12.56
N GLU A 42 -3.44 0.70 13.84
CA GLU A 42 -2.54 1.78 14.28
C GLU A 42 -1.12 1.60 13.76
N LEU A 43 -0.59 0.37 13.80
CA LEU A 43 0.73 0.05 13.24
C LEU A 43 0.77 0.34 11.74
N LEU A 44 -0.25 -0.10 10.99
CA LEU A 44 -0.38 0.13 9.56
C LEU A 44 -0.38 1.64 9.23
N GLY A 45 -1.11 2.43 10.01
CA GLY A 45 -1.12 3.89 9.88
C GLY A 45 0.26 4.51 10.15
N LYS A 46 0.99 4.03 11.17
CA LYS A 46 2.36 4.48 11.46
C LYS A 46 3.32 4.13 10.33
N MET A 47 3.22 2.92 9.76
CA MET A 47 4.03 2.51 8.61
C MET A 47 3.76 3.40 7.40
N ALA A 48 2.48 3.68 7.10
CA ALA A 48 2.09 4.55 6.01
C ALA A 48 2.71 5.95 6.12
N ALA A 49 2.70 6.55 7.32
CA ALA A 49 3.28 7.87 7.55
C ALA A 49 4.80 7.91 7.22
N GLN A 50 5.53 6.83 7.51
CA GLN A 50 6.98 6.76 7.30
C GLN A 50 7.37 6.64 5.82
N VAL A 51 6.48 6.15 4.95
CA VAL A 51 6.80 5.88 3.54
C VAL A 51 6.36 6.96 2.57
N THR A 52 5.65 7.99 3.04
CA THR A 52 5.12 9.08 2.21
C THR A 52 6.17 9.68 1.26
N GLY A 53 7.34 10.04 1.79
CA GLY A 53 8.46 10.58 1.01
C GLY A 53 9.06 9.61 0.00
N VAL A 54 8.89 8.30 0.20
CA VAL A 54 9.28 7.27 -0.76
C VAL A 54 8.30 7.24 -1.92
N ILE A 55 7.00 7.19 -1.63
CA ILE A 55 5.94 7.12 -2.64
C ILE A 55 5.96 8.37 -3.53
N ALA A 56 6.28 9.55 -3.00
CA ALA A 56 6.44 10.75 -3.81
C ALA A 56 7.53 10.61 -4.91
N LYS A 57 8.56 9.80 -4.64
CA LYS A 57 9.65 9.54 -5.59
C LYS A 57 9.33 8.38 -6.52
N THR A 58 8.86 7.26 -5.97
CA THR A 58 8.80 5.96 -6.67
C THR A 58 7.39 5.48 -7.00
N GLY A 59 6.35 6.14 -6.48
CA GLY A 59 4.96 5.80 -6.73
C GLY A 59 4.54 6.09 -8.17
N ILE A 60 3.43 5.49 -8.57
CA ILE A 60 2.84 5.59 -9.90
C ILE A 60 1.64 6.53 -9.91
N GLU A 61 1.41 7.18 -11.04
CA GLU A 61 0.20 7.93 -11.30
C GLU A 61 -0.88 6.97 -11.81
N LEU A 62 -2.05 6.95 -11.15
CA LEU A 62 -3.14 6.04 -11.52
C LEU A 62 -4.15 6.70 -12.44
N LEU A 63 -4.70 5.90 -13.35
CA LEU A 63 -5.65 6.37 -14.35
C LEU A 63 -6.99 6.72 -13.69
N GLU A 64 -7.41 7.97 -13.83
CA GLU A 64 -8.75 8.43 -13.45
C GLU A 64 -9.74 8.13 -14.60
N LYS A 65 -9.33 8.40 -15.83
CA LYS A 65 -10.15 8.20 -17.03
C LYS A 65 -9.30 8.14 -18.30
N GLY A 66 -9.69 7.33 -19.26
CA GLY A 66 -9.12 7.30 -20.60
C GLY A 66 -10.15 6.84 -21.63
N LYS A 67 -9.89 7.13 -22.91
CA LYS A 67 -10.66 6.58 -24.02
C LYS A 67 -9.95 5.37 -24.59
N LYS A 68 -10.70 4.42 -25.14
CA LYS A 68 -10.19 3.21 -25.78
C LYS A 68 -10.38 3.31 -27.28
N ASP A 69 -9.36 2.92 -28.03
CA ASP A 69 -9.49 2.73 -29.47
C ASP A 69 -10.05 1.33 -29.80
N ASN A 70 -10.20 1.03 -31.09
CA ASN A 70 -10.71 -0.27 -31.55
C ASN A 70 -9.77 -1.46 -31.26
N HIS A 71 -8.53 -1.19 -30.83
CA HIS A 71 -7.54 -2.18 -30.40
C HIS A 71 -7.51 -2.33 -28.87
N GLY A 72 -8.25 -1.50 -28.13
CA GLY A 72 -8.27 -1.47 -26.68
C GLY A 72 -7.17 -0.61 -26.06
N GLU A 73 -6.37 0.08 -26.87
CA GLU A 73 -5.30 0.96 -26.40
C GLU A 73 -5.90 2.26 -25.84
N ILE A 74 -5.33 2.71 -24.72
CA ILE A 74 -5.82 3.90 -24.02
C ILE A 74 -5.21 5.14 -24.63
N TYR A 75 -6.05 6.09 -25.03
CA TYR A 75 -5.66 7.43 -25.46
C TYR A 75 -6.41 8.51 -24.67
N ASP A 76 -5.89 9.74 -24.73
CA ASP A 76 -6.41 10.88 -23.94
C ASP A 76 -6.52 10.55 -22.42
N PRO A 77 -5.45 10.02 -21.79
CA PRO A 77 -5.52 9.60 -20.40
C PRO A 77 -5.46 10.81 -19.45
N ARG A 78 -6.31 10.75 -18.43
CA ARG A 78 -6.28 11.62 -17.26
C ARG A 78 -5.92 10.78 -16.05
N HIS A 79 -4.94 11.22 -15.29
CA HIS A 79 -4.47 10.56 -14.09
C HIS A 79 -4.83 11.36 -12.84
N TYR A 80 -4.94 10.67 -11.71
CA TYR A 80 -4.98 11.34 -10.42
C TYR A 80 -3.66 12.10 -10.20
N PRO A 81 -3.71 13.29 -9.58
CA PRO A 81 -2.52 14.13 -9.40
C PRO A 81 -1.54 13.59 -8.36
N LYS A 82 -1.92 12.55 -7.60
CA LYS A 82 -1.13 11.99 -6.51
C LYS A 82 -0.48 10.69 -6.95
N LYS A 83 0.77 10.49 -6.54
CA LYS A 83 1.44 9.20 -6.67
C LYS A 83 1.00 8.22 -5.61
N MET A 84 0.93 6.95 -5.99
CA MET A 84 0.46 5.87 -5.12
C MET A 84 1.28 4.60 -5.35
N ILE A 85 1.22 3.68 -4.38
CA ILE A 85 1.66 2.29 -4.55
C ILE A 85 0.47 1.36 -4.38
N ILE A 86 0.49 0.24 -5.10
CA ILE A 86 -0.51 -0.82 -4.98
C ILE A 86 -0.10 -1.76 -3.86
N LEU A 87 -0.97 -1.93 -2.87
CA LEU A 87 -0.75 -2.81 -1.73
C LEU A 87 -1.43 -4.17 -1.88
N GLY A 88 -2.47 -4.25 -2.71
CA GLY A 88 -3.17 -5.50 -2.94
C GLY A 88 -4.27 -5.36 -3.97
N LYS A 89 -4.65 -6.48 -4.58
CA LYS A 89 -5.84 -6.60 -5.41
C LYS A 89 -6.93 -7.27 -4.59
N SER A 90 -8.17 -6.80 -4.68
CA SER A 90 -9.29 -7.47 -4.01
C SER A 90 -9.49 -8.87 -4.60
N ALA A 91 -9.61 -9.88 -3.73
CA ALA A 91 -9.95 -11.23 -4.14
C ALA A 91 -11.43 -11.36 -4.53
N ASP A 92 -12.29 -10.53 -3.93
CA ASP A 92 -13.72 -10.44 -4.20
C ASP A 92 -14.09 -8.98 -4.50
N PRO A 93 -13.87 -8.50 -5.74
CA PRO A 93 -14.18 -7.13 -6.10
C PRO A 93 -15.70 -6.88 -6.03
N MET A 94 -16.09 -5.68 -5.60
CA MET A 94 -17.49 -5.28 -5.57
C MET A 94 -18.12 -5.42 -6.97
N PRO A 95 -19.37 -5.89 -7.09
CA PRO A 95 -19.97 -6.07 -8.41
C PRO A 95 -20.17 -4.74 -9.17
N TYR A 96 -20.36 -3.63 -8.44
CA TYR A 96 -20.59 -2.31 -9.02
C TYR A 96 -19.92 -1.21 -8.20
N ARG A 97 -19.62 -0.09 -8.86
CA ARG A 97 -19.02 1.08 -8.21
C ARG A 97 -20.00 1.76 -7.24
N PRO A 98 -19.55 2.18 -6.04
CA PRO A 98 -20.37 2.90 -5.05
C PRO A 98 -21.00 4.19 -5.57
N ASP A 99 -20.31 4.93 -6.45
CA ASP A 99 -20.79 6.19 -7.00
C ASP A 99 -21.71 6.01 -8.23
N ASN A 100 -21.67 4.82 -8.86
CA ASN A 100 -22.48 4.52 -10.03
C ASN A 100 -22.75 3.02 -10.17
N MET A 101 -23.95 2.60 -9.75
CA MET A 101 -24.40 1.21 -9.80
C MET A 101 -24.57 0.64 -11.22
N SER A 102 -24.50 1.47 -12.27
CA SER A 102 -24.49 0.99 -13.66
C SER A 102 -23.10 0.59 -14.16
N ARG A 103 -22.05 0.87 -13.38
CA ARG A 103 -20.66 0.57 -13.73
C ARG A 103 -20.19 -0.66 -12.97
N ALA A 104 -20.02 -1.77 -13.70
CA ALA A 104 -19.44 -2.98 -13.15
C ALA A 104 -17.95 -2.79 -12.87
N VAL A 105 -17.47 -3.24 -11.71
CA VAL A 105 -16.05 -3.19 -11.38
C VAL A 105 -15.34 -4.36 -12.06
N GLN A 106 -14.26 -4.06 -12.77
CA GLN A 106 -13.38 -5.05 -13.40
C GLN A 106 -12.18 -5.35 -12.51
N ASP A 107 -11.60 -4.30 -11.93
CA ASP A 107 -10.46 -4.42 -11.03
C ASP A 107 -10.64 -3.50 -9.83
N GLN A 108 -10.27 -3.99 -8.66
CA GLN A 108 -10.31 -3.27 -7.39
C GLN A 108 -8.99 -3.45 -6.66
N PHE A 109 -8.39 -2.35 -6.20
CA PHE A 109 -7.08 -2.37 -5.56
C PHE A 109 -7.05 -1.52 -4.29
N CYS A 110 -6.31 -2.00 -3.30
CA CYS A 110 -5.88 -1.22 -2.14
C CYS A 110 -4.61 -0.46 -2.48
N LEU A 111 -4.57 0.82 -2.13
CA LEU A 111 -3.51 1.74 -2.44
C LEU A 111 -3.04 2.49 -1.21
N LEU A 112 -1.81 2.97 -1.26
CA LEU A 112 -1.29 3.98 -0.34
C LEU A 112 -0.76 5.17 -1.14
N GLY A 113 -1.26 6.36 -0.82
CA GLY A 113 -0.85 7.61 -1.45
C GLY A 113 0.39 8.23 -0.82
N GLU A 114 1.06 9.10 -1.58
CA GLU A 114 2.18 9.92 -1.09
C GLU A 114 1.80 10.88 0.03
N ASP A 115 0.51 11.10 0.28
CA ASP A 115 -0.04 11.86 1.40
C ASP A 115 -0.26 11.01 2.67
N GLY A 116 0.12 9.73 2.64
CA GLY A 116 0.03 8.82 3.78
C GLY A 116 -1.37 8.26 4.02
N LYS A 117 -2.29 8.46 3.08
CA LYS A 117 -3.67 7.99 3.16
C LYS A 117 -3.87 6.73 2.34
N PHE A 118 -4.70 5.84 2.85
CA PHE A 118 -5.10 4.64 2.14
C PHE A 118 -6.28 4.93 1.23
N TYR A 119 -6.28 4.29 0.07
CA TYR A 119 -7.35 4.42 -0.90
C TYR A 119 -7.74 3.06 -1.44
N GLU A 120 -9.00 2.98 -1.84
CA GLU A 120 -9.50 1.93 -2.70
C GLU A 120 -9.79 2.55 -4.07
N ILE A 121 -9.27 1.91 -5.13
CA ILE A 121 -9.61 2.26 -6.50
C ILE A 121 -10.40 1.12 -7.15
N MET A 122 -11.46 1.47 -7.86
CA MET A 122 -12.28 0.56 -8.63
C MET A 122 -12.30 1.00 -10.09
N TYR A 123 -11.80 0.16 -10.99
CA TYR A 123 -11.82 0.39 -12.42
C TYR A 123 -13.06 -0.22 -13.05
N SER A 124 -13.65 0.53 -13.97
CA SER A 124 -14.72 0.08 -14.85
C SER A 124 -14.35 0.44 -16.28
N ALA A 125 -14.65 -0.44 -17.22
CA ALA A 125 -14.47 -0.13 -18.64
C ALA A 125 -15.68 -0.58 -19.45
N ASP A 126 -15.99 0.21 -20.48
CA ASP A 126 -16.85 -0.17 -21.59
C ASP A 126 -16.01 -0.26 -22.88
N ASP A 127 -16.67 -0.30 -24.04
CA ASP A 127 -15.99 -0.40 -25.34
C ASP A 127 -15.18 0.84 -25.69
N LEU A 128 -15.54 2.02 -25.16
CA LEU A 128 -15.00 3.32 -25.56
C LEU A 128 -14.23 4.03 -24.45
N ILE A 129 -14.52 3.73 -23.19
CA ILE A 129 -14.02 4.46 -22.03
C ILE A 129 -13.60 3.47 -20.94
N ILE A 130 -12.47 3.77 -20.32
CA ILE A 130 -12.10 3.23 -19.02
C ILE A 130 -12.08 4.39 -18.02
N ASP A 131 -12.66 4.19 -16.85
CA ASP A 131 -12.63 5.17 -15.78
C ASP A 131 -12.56 4.48 -14.41
N SER A 132 -12.26 5.27 -13.39
CA SER A 132 -12.13 4.75 -12.04
C SER A 132 -12.90 5.57 -11.01
N TYR A 133 -13.23 4.91 -9.92
CA TYR A 133 -13.70 5.52 -8.67
C TYR A 133 -12.62 5.33 -7.61
N LEU A 134 -12.25 6.41 -6.92
CA LEU A 134 -11.24 6.40 -5.86
C LEU A 134 -11.89 6.85 -4.55
N ALA A 135 -11.83 6.01 -3.52
CA ALA A 135 -12.34 6.30 -2.19
C ALA A 135 -11.22 6.22 -1.15
N GLU A 136 -11.18 7.18 -0.23
CA GLU A 136 -10.30 7.08 0.94
C GLU A 136 -10.83 6.00 1.89
N ILE A 137 -9.94 5.16 2.40
CA ILE A 137 -10.26 4.13 3.39
C ILE A 137 -9.35 4.29 4.62
N THR A 138 -9.83 3.86 5.77
CA THR A 138 -9.04 3.87 7.01
C THR A 138 -8.09 2.67 7.07
N PRO A 139 -7.00 2.73 7.86
CA PRO A 139 -6.14 1.56 8.08
C PRO A 139 -6.91 0.34 8.60
N ARG A 140 -7.97 0.57 9.38
CA ARG A 140 -8.82 -0.51 9.86
C ARG A 140 -9.59 -1.18 8.72
N GLN A 141 -10.16 -0.39 7.81
CA GLN A 141 -10.80 -0.91 6.61
C GLN A 141 -9.82 -1.64 5.70
N VAL A 142 -8.54 -1.24 5.64
CA VAL A 142 -7.53 -2.00 4.89
C VAL A 142 -7.39 -3.41 5.44
N ILE A 143 -7.27 -3.57 6.78
CA ILE A 143 -7.16 -4.90 7.40
C ILE A 143 -8.45 -5.70 7.18
N ASP A 144 -9.61 -5.09 7.37
CA ASP A 144 -10.89 -5.79 7.27
C ASP A 144 -11.23 -6.21 5.82
N LEU A 145 -10.79 -5.45 4.81
CA LEU A 145 -11.12 -5.70 3.40
C LEU A 145 -10.02 -6.44 2.61
N TYR A 146 -8.75 -6.17 2.93
CA TYR A 146 -7.60 -6.66 2.17
C TYR A 146 -6.66 -7.56 2.97
N GLY A 147 -6.92 -7.74 4.26
CA GLY A 147 -6.12 -8.61 5.11
C GLY A 147 -4.71 -8.07 5.42
N TYR A 148 -3.91 -8.93 6.01
CA TYR A 148 -2.52 -8.61 6.40
C TYR A 148 -1.58 -8.60 5.19
N GLU A 149 -2.02 -9.09 4.04
CA GLU A 149 -1.32 -9.04 2.77
C GLU A 149 -0.99 -7.60 2.37
N ALA A 150 -1.92 -6.66 2.58
CA ALA A 150 -1.67 -5.24 2.31
C ALA A 150 -0.56 -4.67 3.20
N MET A 151 -0.52 -5.07 4.47
CA MET A 151 0.54 -4.68 5.42
C MET A 151 1.88 -5.32 5.03
N PHE A 152 1.88 -6.59 4.61
CA PHE A 152 3.06 -7.27 4.08
C PHE A 152 3.60 -6.57 2.82
N MET A 153 2.73 -6.16 1.89
CA MET A 153 3.16 -5.46 0.69
C MET A 153 3.76 -4.09 0.99
N LEU A 154 3.19 -3.36 1.95
CA LEU A 154 3.78 -2.11 2.45
C LEU A 154 5.18 -2.36 3.05
N TYR A 155 5.32 -3.41 3.86
CA TYR A 155 6.62 -3.81 4.39
C TYR A 155 7.63 -4.13 3.28
N LYS A 156 7.24 -4.89 2.24
CA LYS A 156 8.13 -5.20 1.12
C LYS A 156 8.55 -3.94 0.35
N ALA A 157 7.64 -2.98 0.18
CA ALA A 157 7.97 -1.68 -0.41
C ALA A 157 8.98 -0.90 0.44
N MET A 158 8.82 -0.89 1.77
CA MET A 158 9.78 -0.31 2.71
C MET A 158 11.16 -0.97 2.61
N GLN A 159 11.19 -2.30 2.61
CA GLN A 159 12.43 -3.07 2.53
C GLN A 159 13.19 -2.76 1.24
N GLN A 160 12.51 -2.76 0.09
CA GLN A 160 13.11 -2.40 -1.20
C GLN A 160 13.66 -0.97 -1.20
N TYR A 161 12.96 -0.04 -0.55
CA TYR A 161 13.46 1.33 -0.41
C TYR A 161 14.71 1.40 0.46
N MET A 162 14.75 0.72 1.60
CA MET A 162 15.92 0.70 2.48
C MET A 162 17.15 0.10 1.79
N TYR A 163 17.00 -0.99 1.03
CA TYR A 163 18.09 -1.54 0.21
C TYR A 163 18.64 -0.50 -0.78
N ASN A 164 17.78 0.32 -1.38
CA ASN A 164 18.21 1.39 -2.29
C ASN A 164 18.80 2.63 -1.59
N GLN A 165 18.87 2.63 -0.25
CA GLN A 165 19.38 3.73 0.58
C GLN A 165 20.68 3.37 1.31
N GLU A 166 21.28 2.19 1.08
CA GLU A 166 22.50 1.73 1.75
C GLU A 166 23.66 2.74 1.64
N GLU A 167 23.84 3.38 0.48
CA GLU A 167 24.88 4.41 0.29
C GLU A 167 24.62 5.67 1.13
N LEU A 168 23.36 6.08 1.25
CA LEU A 168 22.97 7.25 2.07
C LEU A 168 23.16 6.96 3.56
N LEU A 169 22.78 5.75 4.00
CA LEU A 169 23.00 5.28 5.37
C LEU A 169 24.49 5.18 5.70
N SER A 170 25.30 4.67 4.76
CA SER A 170 26.76 4.61 4.88
C SER A 170 27.41 6.00 4.96
N ALA A 171 26.95 6.95 4.15
CA ALA A 171 27.42 8.34 4.20
C ALA A 171 27.04 9.04 5.52
N LEU A 172 25.83 8.81 6.03
CA LEU A 172 25.39 9.33 7.32
C LEU A 172 26.20 8.73 8.47
N GLU A 173 26.49 7.44 8.43
CA GLU A 173 27.34 6.77 9.42
C GLU A 173 28.77 7.34 9.40
N THR A 174 29.36 7.55 8.23
CA THR A 174 30.67 8.19 8.08
C THR A 174 30.68 9.58 8.70
N THR A 175 29.63 10.35 8.46
CA THR A 175 29.46 11.71 9.02
C THR A 175 29.31 11.69 10.54
N LEU A 176 28.51 10.77 11.09
CA LEU A 176 28.33 10.62 12.53
C LEU A 176 29.62 10.15 13.23
N ASN A 177 30.43 9.31 12.59
CA ASN A 177 31.74 8.90 13.09
C ASN A 177 32.70 10.10 13.16
N PHE A 178 32.68 10.98 12.15
CA PHE A 178 33.51 12.19 12.13
C PHE A 178 33.12 13.22 13.20
N ILE A 179 31.83 13.31 13.56
CA ILE A 179 31.34 14.22 14.62
C ILE A 179 31.65 13.68 16.03
N ARG A 180 31.77 12.36 16.17
CA ARG A 180 32.01 11.68 17.46
C ARG A 180 33.49 11.46 17.76
N SER A 181 34.37 11.68 16.79
CA SER A 181 35.83 11.77 16.95
C SER A 181 36.27 13.19 17.28
#